data_AF-A0A940WJI6-F1
#
_entry.id   AF-A0A940WJI6-F1
#
_cell.length_a   1.000
_cell.length_b   1.000
_cell.length_c   1.000
_cell.angle_alpha   90.00
_cell.angle_beta   90.00
_cell.angle_gamma   90.00
#
_symmetry.space_group_name_H-M   'P 1'
#
loop_
_entity.id
_entity.type
_entity.pdbx_description
1 polymer ?
#
loop_
_entity_poly.entity_id
_entity_poly.type
_entity_poly.pdbx_seq_one_letter_code
_entity_poly.pdbx_strand_id
1 'polypeptide(L)'
;MTWESRDLPVLKAIVELADEGEDRIDRSFIEERTGMGHDEVQRALRALAHEEPPFFGYTDTPGYGRKEILMVFDVTGHARRTVGTWPTPESLADRIVAGLSAAADAESDEERRGWLKRTAAWFGGAGRDVLVDVASGVITKSTGLS
;
A
#
# COMPACT_ATOMS: atom_id res chain seq x y z
N MET A 1 4.17 -21.19 -6.64
CA MET A 1 3.90 -19.76 -6.94
C MET A 1 4.55 -18.94 -5.84
N THR A 2 5.69 -18.29 -6.10
CA THR A 2 6.45 -17.52 -5.09
C THR A 2 6.14 -16.03 -5.12
N TRP A 3 5.68 -15.52 -6.27
CA TRP A 3 5.34 -14.10 -6.45
C TRP A 3 4.25 -13.65 -5.47
N GLU A 4 3.05 -14.20 -5.59
CA GLU A 4 1.89 -13.80 -4.76
C GLU A 4 2.08 -14.03 -3.26
N SER A 5 2.79 -15.10 -2.88
CA SER A 5 2.92 -15.50 -1.48
C SER A 5 4.12 -14.89 -0.75
N ARG A 6 5.11 -14.35 -1.48
CA ARG A 6 6.37 -13.86 -0.89
C ARG A 6 6.82 -12.54 -1.48
N ASP A 7 7.01 -12.49 -2.80
CA ASP A 7 7.66 -11.34 -3.44
C ASP A 7 6.76 -10.11 -3.49
N LEU A 8 5.48 -10.29 -3.84
CA LEU A 8 4.50 -9.20 -3.90
C LEU A 8 4.19 -8.58 -2.53
N PRO A 9 3.97 -9.34 -1.43
CA PRO A 9 3.82 -8.75 -0.09
C PRO A 9 5.03 -7.91 0.34
N VAL A 10 6.25 -8.37 0.05
CA VAL A 10 7.48 -7.62 0.34
C VAL A 10 7.57 -6.35 -0.49
N LEU A 11 7.24 -6.41 -1.79
CA LEU A 11 7.23 -5.23 -2.65
C LEU A 11 6.19 -4.19 -2.19
N LYS A 12 5.00 -4.65 -1.74
CA LYS A 12 3.97 -3.77 -1.15
C LYS A 12 4.47 -3.06 0.10
N ALA A 13 5.08 -3.79 1.03
CA ALA A 13 5.65 -3.21 2.25
C ALA A 13 6.72 -2.15 1.95
N ILE A 14 7.61 -2.41 0.98
CA ILE A 14 8.62 -1.44 0.54
C ILE A 14 7.99 -0.16 0.00
N VAL A 15 6.97 -0.29 -0.85
CA VAL A 15 6.26 0.87 -1.41
C VAL A 15 5.52 1.66 -0.32
N GLU A 16 4.85 0.97 0.61
CA GLU A 16 4.16 1.61 1.75
C GLU A 16 5.11 2.43 2.62
N LEU A 17 6.24 1.84 3.03
CA LEU A 17 7.23 2.52 3.85
C LEU A 17 7.81 3.75 3.12
N ALA A 18 8.10 3.62 1.83
CA ALA A 18 8.61 4.75 1.03
C ALA A 18 7.58 5.89 0.93
N ASP A 19 6.30 5.57 0.74
CA ASP A 19 5.23 6.57 0.62
C ASP A 19 4.80 7.15 1.99
N GLU A 20 5.14 6.48 3.09
CA GLU A 20 5.07 7.02 4.47
C GLU A 20 6.21 8.01 4.79
N GLY A 21 7.21 8.13 3.91
CA GLY A 21 8.30 9.08 4.01
C GLY A 21 9.67 8.47 4.35
N GLU A 22 9.79 7.14 4.35
CA GLU A 22 11.07 6.47 4.56
C GLU A 22 11.94 6.53 3.29
N ASP A 23 12.92 7.42 3.27
CA ASP A 23 13.90 7.53 2.17
C ASP A 23 14.86 6.31 2.13
N ARG A 24 15.01 5.61 3.25
CA ARG A 24 15.93 4.49 3.45
C ARG A 24 15.31 3.43 4.33
N ILE A 25 14.87 2.33 3.72
CA ILE A 25 14.13 1.27 4.39
C ILE A 25 15.10 0.17 4.82
N ASP A 26 15.26 0.01 6.14
CA ASP A 26 15.98 -1.13 6.70
C ASP A 26 15.16 -2.41 6.50
N ARG A 27 15.83 -3.51 6.18
CA ARG A 27 15.23 -4.84 6.06
C ARG A 27 14.32 -5.20 7.23
N SER A 28 14.69 -4.83 8.46
CA SER A 28 13.90 -5.13 9.67
C SER A 28 12.51 -4.49 9.65
N PHE A 29 12.33 -3.32 9.04
CA PHE A 29 11.01 -2.69 8.89
C PHE A 29 10.11 -3.48 7.94
N ILE A 30 10.72 -4.10 6.92
CA ILE A 30 10.00 -4.97 5.98
C ILE A 30 9.59 -6.27 6.68
N GLU A 31 10.48 -6.86 7.48
CA GLU A 31 10.20 -8.02 8.33
C GLU A 31 9.03 -7.74 9.28
N GLU A 32 9.04 -6.58 9.96
CA GLU A 32 7.96 -6.16 10.86
C GLU A 32 6.64 -5.93 10.12
N ARG A 33 6.66 -5.18 9.00
CA ARG A 33 5.45 -4.86 8.23
C ARG A 33 4.78 -6.10 7.63
N THR A 34 5.57 -7.09 7.21
CA THR A 34 5.06 -8.31 6.56
C THR A 34 4.81 -9.46 7.54
N GLY A 35 5.42 -9.42 8.73
CA GLY A 35 5.48 -10.56 9.65
C GLY A 35 6.34 -11.72 9.14
N MET A 36 7.10 -11.54 8.06
CA MET A 36 7.92 -12.58 7.46
C MET A 36 9.26 -12.74 8.17
N GLY A 37 9.79 -13.96 8.15
CA GLY A 37 11.11 -14.24 8.70
C GLY A 37 12.24 -13.66 7.84
N HIS A 38 13.36 -13.38 8.49
CA HIS A 38 14.55 -12.81 7.87
C HIS A 38 14.98 -13.46 6.54
N ASP A 39 15.13 -14.79 6.54
CA ASP A 39 15.54 -15.54 5.35
C ASP A 39 14.53 -15.47 4.21
N GLU A 40 13.24 -15.33 4.55
CA GLU A 40 12.17 -15.19 3.57
C GLU A 40 12.19 -13.81 2.91
N VAL A 41 12.31 -12.75 3.72
CA VAL A 41 12.49 -11.38 3.23
C VAL A 41 13.76 -11.28 2.38
N GLN A 42 14.87 -11.87 2.80
CA GLN A 42 16.11 -11.89 2.00
C GLN A 42 15.98 -12.62 0.66
N ARG A 43 15.14 -13.66 0.56
CA ARG A 43 14.86 -14.31 -0.73
C ARG A 43 14.01 -13.41 -1.63
N ALA A 44 13.02 -12.74 -1.05
CA ALA A 44 12.15 -11.81 -1.78
C ALA A 44 12.92 -10.60 -2.30
N LEU A 45 13.69 -9.94 -1.42
CA LEU A 45 14.51 -8.79 -1.78
C LEU A 45 15.48 -9.12 -2.92
N ARG A 46 16.14 -10.29 -2.88
CA ARG A 46 17.02 -10.71 -3.97
C ARG A 46 16.25 -10.95 -5.26
N ALA A 47 15.07 -11.58 -5.22
CA ALA A 47 14.27 -11.79 -6.43
C ALA A 47 13.87 -10.43 -7.06
N LEU A 48 13.31 -9.53 -6.25
CA LEU A 48 12.88 -8.20 -6.67
C LEU A 48 14.03 -7.32 -7.17
N ALA A 49 15.23 -7.45 -6.58
CA ALA A 49 16.41 -6.68 -6.96
C ALA A 49 16.98 -7.04 -8.35
N HIS A 50 16.59 -8.17 -8.94
CA HIS A 50 17.03 -8.62 -10.26
C HIS A 50 15.98 -8.38 -11.36
N GLU A 51 14.86 -7.73 -11.03
CA GLU A 51 13.80 -7.42 -11.99
C GLU A 51 14.20 -6.22 -12.86
N GLU A 52 13.75 -6.26 -14.11
CA GLU A 52 14.02 -5.23 -15.11
C GLU A 52 12.70 -4.73 -15.73
N PRO A 53 12.35 -3.45 -15.60
CA PRO A 53 13.12 -2.38 -14.95
C PRO A 53 13.18 -2.52 -13.41
N PRO A 54 14.17 -1.90 -12.75
CA PRO A 54 14.36 -2.08 -11.31
C PRO A 54 13.19 -1.56 -10.48
N PHE A 55 12.87 -2.28 -9.41
CA PHE A 55 11.88 -1.84 -8.43
C PHE A 55 12.42 -0.82 -7.42
N PHE A 56 13.71 -0.91 -7.08
CA PHE A 56 14.36 -0.07 -6.09
C PHE A 56 15.88 -0.16 -6.19
N GLY A 57 16.58 0.80 -5.60
CA GLY A 57 18.00 0.69 -5.25
C GLY A 57 18.20 -0.02 -3.92
N TYR A 58 19.40 -0.56 -3.69
CA TYR A 58 19.72 -1.26 -2.43
C TYR A 58 21.22 -1.21 -2.08
N THR A 59 21.52 -1.44 -0.80
CA THR A 59 22.88 -1.78 -0.33
C THR A 59 22.93 -3.20 0.20
N ASP A 60 24.10 -3.83 0.14
CA ASP A 60 24.34 -5.15 0.69
C ASP A 60 25.46 -5.16 1.75
N THR A 61 25.53 -6.24 2.52
CA THR A 61 26.59 -6.46 3.52
C THR A 61 27.99 -6.37 2.89
N PRO A 62 28.89 -5.53 3.40
CA PRO A 62 30.28 -5.47 2.92
C PRO A 62 31.07 -6.72 3.33
N GLY A 63 31.87 -7.27 2.40
CA GLY A 63 32.84 -8.34 2.69
C GLY A 63 32.60 -9.66 1.94
N TYR A 64 33.40 -10.68 2.29
CA TYR A 64 33.47 -11.99 1.62
C TYR A 64 32.47 -13.03 2.16
N GLY A 65 31.27 -12.61 2.55
CA GLY A 65 30.19 -13.47 3.06
C GLY A 65 28.99 -13.61 2.13
N ARG A 66 27.93 -14.27 2.58
CA ARG A 66 26.63 -14.26 1.87
C ARG A 66 26.14 -12.81 1.83
N LYS A 67 26.07 -12.23 0.63
CA LYS A 67 25.55 -10.87 0.44
C LYS A 67 24.07 -10.81 0.81
N GLU A 68 23.77 -10.05 1.85
CA GLU A 68 22.41 -9.77 2.29
C GLU A 68 22.07 -8.32 1.99
N ILE A 69 20.87 -8.09 1.47
CA ILE A 69 20.37 -6.74 1.25
C ILE A 69 20.06 -6.14 2.62
N LEU A 70 20.76 -5.06 2.95
CA LEU A 70 20.61 -4.38 4.24
C LEU A 70 19.53 -3.31 4.17
N MET A 71 19.54 -2.55 3.08
CA MET A 71 18.70 -1.37 2.95
C MET A 71 18.18 -1.25 1.52
N VAL A 72 16.95 -0.77 1.42
CA VAL A 72 16.27 -0.44 0.16
C VAL A 72 16.06 1.07 0.10
N PHE A 73 16.24 1.67 -1.08
CA PHE A 73 16.06 3.10 -1.33
C PHE A 73 15.67 3.32 -2.80
N ASP A 74 15.45 4.56 -3.23
CA ASP A 74 15.09 4.90 -4.62
C ASP A 74 13.95 4.04 -5.19
N VAL A 75 12.88 3.84 -4.41
CA VAL A 75 11.71 3.05 -4.85
C VAL A 75 11.12 3.67 -6.12
N THR A 76 11.03 2.89 -7.19
CA THR A 76 10.76 3.41 -8.52
C THR A 76 9.26 3.55 -8.80
N GLY A 77 8.91 4.29 -9.86
CA GLY A 77 7.55 4.32 -10.37
C GLY A 77 7.08 2.97 -10.92
N HIS A 78 8.01 2.08 -11.31
CA HIS A 78 7.68 0.73 -11.73
C HIS A 78 7.15 -0.10 -10.55
N ALA A 79 7.83 -0.05 -9.39
CA ALA A 79 7.38 -0.72 -8.17
C ALA A 79 5.96 -0.31 -7.80
N ARG A 80 5.69 1.01 -7.77
CA ARG A 80 4.37 1.57 -7.45
C ARG A 80 3.27 1.11 -8.39
N ARG A 81 3.55 0.98 -9.70
CA ARG A 81 2.58 0.47 -10.67
C ARG A 81 2.37 -1.03 -10.55
N THR A 82 3.44 -1.79 -10.29
CA THR A 82 3.38 -3.26 -10.19
C THR A 82 2.61 -3.72 -8.96
N VAL A 83 2.72 -3.01 -7.82
CA VAL A 83 1.88 -3.32 -6.66
C VAL A 83 0.40 -3.03 -6.92
N GLY A 84 0.08 -2.27 -7.99
CA GLY A 84 -1.22 -2.22 -8.65
C GLY A 84 -2.41 -1.76 -7.82
N THR A 85 -2.24 -1.45 -6.53
CA THR A 85 -3.36 -1.26 -5.59
C THR A 85 -2.95 -0.39 -4.40
N TRP A 86 -2.33 0.74 -4.69
CA TRP A 86 -2.16 1.82 -3.72
C TRP A 86 -3.51 2.47 -3.42
N PRO A 87 -3.78 2.79 -2.14
CA PRO A 87 -4.69 2.07 -1.25
C PRO A 87 -5.86 1.36 -1.95
N THR A 88 -6.32 0.25 -1.37
CA THR A 88 -7.65 -0.26 -1.73
C THR A 88 -8.68 0.87 -1.53
N PRO A 89 -9.76 0.95 -2.32
CA PRO A 89 -10.79 1.97 -2.12
C PRO A 89 -11.22 2.11 -0.65
N GLU A 90 -11.20 0.99 0.08
CA GLU A 90 -11.49 0.90 1.51
C GLU A 90 -10.43 1.59 2.38
N SER A 91 -9.15 1.26 2.21
CA SER A 91 -8.07 1.88 3.01
C SER A 91 -7.86 3.36 2.67
N LEU A 92 -8.19 3.78 1.43
CA LEU A 92 -8.19 5.19 1.06
C LEU A 92 -9.34 5.93 1.74
N ALA A 93 -10.53 5.34 1.71
CA ALA A 93 -11.71 5.88 2.39
C ALA A 93 -11.45 6.00 3.89
N ASP A 94 -10.88 4.97 4.53
CA ASP A 94 -10.56 4.99 5.95
C ASP A 94 -9.57 6.11 6.30
N ARG A 95 -8.55 6.35 5.46
CA ARG A 95 -7.60 7.46 5.63
C ARG A 95 -8.26 8.84 5.44
N ILE A 96 -9.17 8.97 4.47
CA ILE A 96 -9.93 10.21 4.25
C ILE A 96 -10.86 10.49 5.44
N VAL A 97 -11.57 9.47 5.90
CA VAL A 97 -12.44 9.55 7.08
C VAL A 97 -11.63 9.96 8.31
N ALA A 98 -10.49 9.30 8.56
CA ALA A 98 -9.61 9.63 9.68
C ALA A 98 -9.10 11.09 9.61
N GLY A 99 -8.69 11.55 8.43
CA GLY A 99 -8.24 12.94 8.23
C GLY A 99 -9.35 13.97 8.47
N LEU A 100 -10.56 13.72 7.96
CA LEU A 100 -11.72 14.58 8.16
C LEU A 100 -12.17 14.62 9.62
N SER A 101 -12.13 13.48 10.33
CA SER A 101 -12.42 13.41 11.76
C SER A 101 -11.40 14.18 12.59
N ALA A 102 -10.10 14.00 12.31
CA ALA A 102 -9.04 14.73 13.01
C ALA A 102 -9.15 16.25 12.78
N ALA A 103 -9.45 16.67 11.54
CA ALA A 103 -9.68 18.08 11.23
C ALA A 103 -10.92 18.63 11.97
N ALA A 104 -11.99 17.85 12.09
CA ALA A 104 -13.19 18.27 12.81
C ALA A 104 -12.92 18.48 14.31
N ASP A 105 -12.13 17.59 14.92
CA ASP A 105 -11.82 17.67 16.34
C ASP A 105 -10.88 18.86 16.67
N ALA A 106 -10.06 19.29 15.71
CA ALA A 106 -9.22 20.48 15.82
C ALA A 106 -9.94 21.79 15.45
N GLU A 107 -11.08 21.74 14.77
CA GLU A 107 -11.80 22.93 14.30
C GLU A 107 -12.60 23.58 15.44
N SER A 108 -12.51 24.90 15.56
CA SER A 108 -13.17 25.72 16.59
C SER A 108 -14.52 26.28 16.13
N ASP A 109 -14.69 26.47 14.82
CA ASP A 109 -15.95 26.89 14.22
C ASP A 109 -16.93 25.71 14.19
N GLU A 110 -18.07 25.88 14.87
CA GLU A 110 -19.04 24.81 15.09
C GLU A 110 -19.72 24.38 13.77
N GLU A 111 -19.90 25.31 12.82
CA GLU A 111 -20.47 25.05 11.51
C GLU A 111 -19.51 24.23 10.63
N ARG A 112 -18.22 24.62 10.60
CA ARG A 112 -17.17 23.91 9.87
C ARG A 112 -16.89 22.53 10.46
N ARG A 113 -16.82 22.42 11.78
CA ARG A 113 -16.73 21.14 12.50
C ARG A 113 -17.89 20.22 12.11
N GLY A 114 -19.11 20.74 12.12
CA GLY A 114 -20.30 19.99 11.73
C GLY A 114 -20.25 19.51 10.28
N TRP A 115 -19.75 20.34 9.36
CA TRP A 115 -19.57 19.95 7.97
C TRP A 115 -18.53 18.82 7.80
N LEU A 116 -17.37 18.92 8.44
CA LEU A 116 -16.32 17.90 8.39
C LEU A 116 -16.81 16.53 8.90
N LYS A 117 -17.53 16.49 10.03
CA LYS A 117 -18.10 15.25 10.58
C LYS A 117 -19.13 14.61 9.64
N ARG A 118 -19.98 15.41 9.01
CA ARG A 118 -20.98 14.91 8.04
C ARG A 118 -20.31 14.33 6.80
N THR A 119 -19.27 14.99 6.28
CA THR A 119 -18.50 14.49 5.13
C THR A 119 -17.77 13.19 5.45
N ALA A 120 -17.14 13.08 6.63
CA ALA A 120 -16.51 11.84 7.09
C ALA A 120 -17.51 10.67 7.18
N ALA A 121 -18.69 10.90 7.76
CA ALA A 121 -19.74 9.88 7.87
C ALA A 121 -20.27 9.39 6.50
N TRP A 122 -20.31 10.27 5.49
CA TRP A 122 -20.71 9.88 4.13
C TRP A 122 -19.68 8.96 3.47
N PHE A 123 -18.39 9.25 3.62
CA PHE A 123 -17.29 8.42 3.10
C PHE A 123 -17.13 7.09 3.87
N GLY A 124 -17.43 7.06 5.17
CA GLY A 124 -17.34 5.84 5.99
C GLY A 124 -18.58 4.92 5.92
N GLY A 125 -19.71 5.42 5.42
CA GLY A 125 -20.98 4.71 5.32
C GLY A 125 -21.51 4.57 3.89
N ALA A 126 -22.61 5.27 3.58
CA ALA A 126 -23.43 5.10 2.37
C ALA A 126 -22.74 5.36 1.01
N GLY A 127 -21.53 5.95 0.98
CA GLY A 127 -20.75 6.09 -0.26
C GLY A 127 -20.12 4.78 -0.75
N ARG A 128 -19.90 3.81 0.14
CA ARG A 128 -19.29 2.50 -0.18
C ARG A 128 -20.29 1.57 -0.88
N ASP A 129 -21.57 1.63 -0.49
CA ASP A 129 -22.63 0.79 -1.05
C ASP A 129 -23.02 1.19 -2.49
N VAL A 130 -22.99 2.49 -2.80
CA VAL A 130 -23.33 3.00 -4.16
C VAL A 130 -22.27 2.59 -5.20
N LEU A 131 -21.00 2.49 -4.81
CA LEU A 131 -19.91 2.05 -5.69
C LEU A 131 -19.97 0.54 -5.98
N VAL A 132 -20.43 -0.25 -4.99
CA VAL A 132 -20.66 -1.71 -5.13
C VAL A 132 -21.85 -1.99 -6.05
N ASP A 133 -22.95 -1.25 -5.92
CA ASP A 133 -24.16 -1.48 -6.73
C ASP A 133 -23.94 -1.27 -8.24
N VAL A 134 -23.11 -0.29 -8.63
CA VAL A 134 -22.77 -0.04 -10.04
C VAL A 134 -21.93 -1.17 -10.65
N ALA A 135 -21.05 -1.80 -9.88
CA ALA A 135 -20.25 -2.95 -10.36
C ALA A 135 -21.13 -4.19 -10.64
N SER A 136 -22.13 -4.44 -9.81
CA SER A 136 -23.12 -5.51 -10.01
C SER A 136 -24.09 -5.26 -11.18
N GLY A 137 -24.38 -3.99 -11.50
CA GLY A 137 -25.24 -3.63 -12.63
C GLY A 137 -24.63 -3.97 -14.01
N VAL A 138 -23.31 -3.93 -14.14
CA VAL A 138 -22.60 -4.22 -15.40
C VAL A 138 -22.52 -5.74 -15.68
N ILE A 139 -22.38 -6.57 -14.65
CA ILE A 139 -22.32 -8.04 -14.78
C ILE A 139 -23.67 -8.59 -15.26
N THR A 140 -24.79 -8.05 -14.76
CA THR A 140 -26.13 -8.50 -15.16
C THR A 140 -26.45 -8.16 -16.62
N LYS A 141 -25.93 -7.04 -17.13
CA LYS A 141 -26.17 -6.63 -18.53
C LYS A 141 -25.34 -7.44 -19.55
N SER A 142 -24.24 -8.07 -19.14
CA SER A 142 -23.42 -8.92 -20.03
C SER A 142 -23.84 -10.40 -20.01
N THR A 143 -24.65 -10.83 -19.05
CA THR A 143 -25.25 -12.18 -19.00
C THR A 143 -26.66 -12.26 -19.59
N GLY A 144 -27.24 -11.13 -20.01
CA GLY A 144 -28.56 -11.03 -20.60
C GLY A 144 -28.57 -10.64 -22.08
N LEU A 145 -27.95 -11.48 -22.93
CA LEU A 145 -28.25 -11.53 -24.37
C LEU A 145 -28.39 -13.01 -24.77
N SER A 146 -29.63 -13.49 -24.72
CA SER A 146 -30.11 -14.67 -25.47
C SER A 146 -30.85 -14.21 -26.71
#